data_AF-X0VDP3-F1
#
_entry.id   AF-X0VDP3-F1
#
_cell.length_a   1.000
_cell.length_b   1.000
_cell.length_c   1.000
_cell.angle_alpha   90.00
_cell.angle_beta   90.00
_cell.angle_gamma   90.00
#
_symmetry.space_group_name_H-M   'P 1'
#
loop_
_entity.id
_entity.type
_entity.pdbx_description
1 polymer ?
#
loop_
_entity_poly.entity_id
_entity_poly.type
_entity_poly.pdbx_seq_one_letter_code
_entity_poly.pdbx_strand_id
1 'polypeptide(L)'
;AVDEDLTAGNALALLEGADLVVDGLDNMTTRYVVNDACMELGIPWVYGGIVVTGGLVAPLLPGGPCLRCLFPEPPEAGSLPTCESAGIHPSAAGVVASIQVAHATRLALGQLDRPRLIALDIWTDDWRVMDIEARTECPSCSGSNREFLEEGPGEAVTSLCGQDAVQINPARQASIDLDARAREWEKVGQVSRRGPMLVLDLGDVSIHLFTTGRALVKGTAEVAMAKSLYTRYVGN
;
A
#
# COMPACT_ATOMS: atom_id res chain seq x y z
N ALA A 1 -14.87 11.34 5.13
CA ALA A 1 -14.13 10.07 5.02
C ALA A 1 -14.55 9.42 3.72
N VAL A 2 -13.60 8.93 2.93
CA VAL A 2 -13.86 8.18 1.70
C VAL A 2 -13.83 6.69 2.06
N ASP A 3 -14.76 5.91 1.55
CA ASP A 3 -14.96 4.48 1.89
C ASP A 3 -14.40 3.56 0.79
N GLU A 4 -13.25 3.94 0.24
CA GLU A 4 -12.58 3.24 -0.87
C GLU A 4 -11.08 3.14 -0.60
N ASP A 5 -10.48 1.99 -0.93
CA ASP A 5 -9.02 1.79 -0.88
C ASP A 5 -8.34 2.63 -1.98
N LEU A 6 -7.19 3.23 -1.66
CA LEU A 6 -6.38 3.93 -2.66
C LEU A 6 -5.66 2.93 -3.56
N THR A 7 -5.90 3.05 -4.86
CA THR A 7 -5.30 2.28 -5.95
C THR A 7 -4.85 3.23 -7.04
N ALA A 8 -4.05 2.76 -7.99
CA ALA A 8 -3.65 3.62 -9.10
C ALA A 8 -4.83 4.13 -9.95
N GLY A 9 -5.87 3.30 -10.10
CA GLY A 9 -7.05 3.66 -10.91
C GLY A 9 -7.92 4.75 -10.31
N ASN A 10 -7.84 4.98 -8.99
CA ASN A 10 -8.62 6.02 -8.30
C ASN A 10 -7.76 7.06 -7.57
N ALA A 11 -6.43 6.90 -7.48
CA ALA A 11 -5.56 7.79 -6.71
C ALA A 11 -5.67 9.27 -7.13
N LEU A 12 -5.66 9.55 -8.43
CA LEU A 12 -5.77 10.93 -8.92
C LEU A 12 -7.10 11.57 -8.52
N ALA A 13 -8.21 10.85 -8.69
CA ALA A 13 -9.54 11.35 -8.34
C ALA A 13 -9.72 11.50 -6.81
N LEU A 14 -9.16 10.58 -6.03
CA LEU A 14 -9.25 10.62 -4.57
C LEU A 14 -8.43 11.76 -3.95
N LEU A 15 -7.30 12.10 -4.56
CA LEU A 15 -6.40 13.14 -4.06
C LEU A 15 -6.67 14.52 -4.69
N GLU A 16 -7.52 14.60 -5.71
CA GLU A 16 -7.87 15.86 -6.36
C GLU A 16 -8.44 16.87 -5.35
N GLY A 17 -7.89 18.09 -5.36
CA GLY A 17 -8.30 19.18 -4.46
C GLY A 17 -7.75 19.10 -3.04
N ALA A 18 -6.93 18.10 -2.70
CA ALA A 18 -6.22 18.08 -1.42
C ALA A 18 -5.05 19.07 -1.41
N ASP A 19 -4.89 19.82 -0.32
CA ASP A 19 -3.74 20.71 -0.12
C ASP A 19 -2.46 19.95 0.30
N LEU A 20 -2.64 18.76 0.89
CA LEU A 20 -1.58 17.94 1.49
C LEU A 20 -2.08 16.50 1.69
N VAL A 21 -1.19 15.51 1.56
CA VAL A 21 -1.45 14.11 1.97
C VAL A 21 -0.58 13.71 3.18
N VAL A 22 -1.13 12.93 4.10
CA VAL A 22 -0.39 12.34 5.23
C VAL A 22 -0.49 10.82 5.16
N ASP A 23 0.66 10.15 5.15
CA ASP A 23 0.75 8.71 4.99
C ASP A 23 0.41 7.96 6.29
N GLY A 24 -0.52 7.01 6.19
CA GLY A 24 -0.84 6.05 7.26
C GLY A 24 -0.87 4.61 6.73
N LEU A 25 -0.20 4.36 5.59
CA LEU A 25 -0.23 3.08 4.90
C LEU A 25 0.74 2.08 5.53
N ASP A 26 0.41 0.80 5.44
CA ASP A 26 1.21 -0.32 5.93
C ASP A 26 1.96 -1.06 4.80
N ASN A 27 1.76 -0.64 3.55
CA ASN A 27 2.33 -1.31 2.38
C ASN A 27 3.12 -0.31 1.51
N MET A 28 4.29 -0.75 1.05
CA MET A 28 5.18 0.10 0.26
C MET A 28 4.61 0.39 -1.13
N THR A 29 3.96 -0.58 -1.77
CA THR A 29 3.47 -0.42 -3.15
C THR A 29 2.48 0.73 -3.30
N THR A 30 1.48 0.85 -2.41
CA THR A 30 0.54 1.97 -2.43
C THR A 30 1.25 3.31 -2.16
N ARG A 31 2.36 3.33 -1.40
CA ARG A 31 3.14 4.56 -1.23
C ARG A 31 3.81 5.03 -2.51
N TYR A 32 4.17 4.13 -3.43
CA TYR A 32 4.64 4.53 -4.77
C TYR A 32 3.50 5.10 -5.62
N VAL A 33 2.29 4.55 -5.52
CA VAL A 33 1.09 5.13 -6.14
C VAL A 33 0.83 6.54 -5.60
N VAL A 34 0.88 6.73 -4.28
CA VAL A 34 0.72 8.04 -3.63
C VAL A 34 1.80 9.01 -4.09
N ASN A 35 3.07 8.55 -4.16
CA ASN A 35 4.18 9.36 -4.65
C ASN A 35 3.90 9.88 -6.06
N ASP A 36 3.54 8.99 -6.99
CA ASP A 36 3.31 9.38 -8.38
C ASP A 36 2.06 10.27 -8.52
N ALA A 37 0.97 9.98 -7.78
CA ALA A 37 -0.22 10.82 -7.74
C ALA A 37 0.08 12.24 -7.22
N CYS A 38 0.83 12.35 -6.13
CA CYS A 38 1.20 13.62 -5.53
C CYS A 38 2.14 14.42 -6.46
N MET A 39 3.06 13.75 -7.14
CA MET A 39 3.93 14.38 -8.14
C MET A 39 3.17 14.85 -9.38
N GLU A 40 2.14 14.12 -9.80
CA GLU A 40 1.28 14.49 -10.93
C GLU A 40 0.37 15.69 -10.60
N LEU A 41 -0.25 15.67 -9.42
CA LEU A 41 -1.17 16.72 -8.97
C LEU A 41 -0.48 17.94 -8.38
N GLY A 42 0.84 17.88 -8.14
CA GLY A 42 1.58 18.94 -7.48
C GLY A 42 1.21 19.10 -6.00
N ILE A 43 0.89 17.99 -5.33
CA ILE A 43 0.47 17.97 -3.93
C ILE A 43 1.65 17.51 -3.05
N PRO A 44 2.01 18.24 -1.98
CA PRO A 44 2.99 17.76 -1.02
C PRO A 44 2.42 16.62 -0.18
N TRP A 45 3.28 15.73 0.32
CA TRP A 45 2.86 14.70 1.26
C TRP A 45 3.91 14.37 2.31
N VAL A 46 3.46 13.82 3.45
CA VAL A 46 4.35 13.44 4.55
C VAL A 46 4.38 11.92 4.67
N TYR A 47 5.48 11.32 4.23
CA TYR A 47 5.78 9.90 4.39
C TYR A 47 5.95 9.56 5.88
N GLY A 48 5.40 8.42 6.30
CA GLY A 48 5.53 7.87 7.63
C GLY A 48 5.59 6.35 7.58
N GLY A 49 6.61 5.75 8.18
CA GLY A 49 6.77 4.30 8.26
C GLY A 49 7.11 3.84 9.67
N ILE A 50 6.55 2.71 10.11
CA ILE A 50 6.77 2.13 11.44
C ILE A 50 6.98 0.63 11.28
N VAL A 51 7.97 0.07 11.99
CA VAL A 51 8.13 -1.37 12.12
C VAL A 51 8.73 -1.68 13.50
N VAL A 52 8.10 -2.57 14.26
CA VAL A 52 8.49 -2.87 15.65
C VAL A 52 8.53 -1.58 16.49
N THR A 53 9.72 -1.06 16.82
CA THR A 53 9.95 0.17 17.60
C THR A 53 10.57 1.30 16.78
N GLY A 54 10.92 1.02 15.52
CA GLY A 54 11.52 1.96 14.60
C GLY A 54 10.49 2.80 13.84
N GLY A 55 10.88 4.01 13.48
CA GLY A 55 10.05 4.96 12.74
C GLY A 55 10.85 5.77 11.72
N LEU A 56 10.22 6.08 10.58
CA LEU A 56 10.74 6.98 9.56
C LEU A 56 9.69 8.05 9.24
N VAL A 57 10.12 9.31 9.10
CA VAL A 57 9.27 10.42 8.64
C VAL A 57 10.02 11.29 7.65
N ALA A 58 9.37 11.63 6.52
CA ALA A 58 9.93 12.57 5.55
C ALA A 58 8.83 13.41 4.88
N PRO A 59 8.88 14.76 4.93
CA PRO A 59 8.07 15.59 4.06
C PRO A 59 8.63 15.55 2.62
N LEU A 60 7.78 15.21 1.66
CA LEU A 60 8.10 15.09 0.24
C LEU A 60 7.28 16.12 -0.53
N LEU A 61 7.97 17.05 -1.20
CA LEU A 61 7.36 18.18 -1.89
C LEU A 61 7.60 18.06 -3.41
N PRO A 62 6.61 18.41 -4.25
CA PRO A 62 6.83 18.55 -5.69
C PRO A 62 7.99 19.49 -6.00
N GLY A 63 8.86 19.08 -6.93
CA GLY A 63 10.10 19.80 -7.25
C GLY A 63 11.27 19.56 -6.29
N GLY A 64 11.08 18.76 -5.23
CA GLY A 64 12.13 18.28 -4.34
C GLY A 64 12.43 16.78 -4.53
N PRO A 65 13.20 16.16 -3.61
CA PRO A 65 13.35 14.70 -3.60
C PRO A 65 12.00 14.02 -3.35
N CYS A 66 11.77 12.94 -4.07
CA CYS A 66 10.57 12.11 -3.94
C CYS A 66 10.87 10.78 -3.24
N LEU A 67 9.87 9.91 -3.10
CA LEU A 67 10.04 8.58 -2.50
C LEU A 67 11.11 7.76 -3.24
N ARG A 68 11.17 7.86 -4.58
CA ARG A 68 12.18 7.18 -5.41
C ARG A 68 13.62 7.70 -5.24
N CYS A 69 13.79 8.84 -4.58
CA CYS A 69 15.11 9.29 -4.15
C CYS A 69 15.58 8.55 -2.88
N LEU A 70 14.65 8.24 -1.97
CA LEU A 70 14.91 7.49 -0.75
C LEU A 70 14.98 5.97 -0.99
N PHE A 71 14.01 5.45 -1.74
CA PHE A 71 13.83 4.04 -2.05
C PHE A 71 13.65 3.94 -3.57
N PRO A 72 14.73 3.67 -4.33
CA PRO A 72 14.69 3.72 -5.80
C PRO A 72 13.60 2.87 -6.44
N GLU A 73 13.44 1.65 -5.91
CA GLU A 73 12.48 0.66 -6.37
C GLU A 73 11.71 0.07 -5.18
N PRO A 74 10.45 -0.34 -5.37
CA PRO A 74 9.72 -1.07 -4.35
C PRO A 74 10.50 -2.32 -3.91
N PRO A 75 10.54 -2.61 -2.60
CA PRO A 75 11.13 -3.86 -2.14
C PRO A 75 10.33 -5.04 -2.69
N GLU A 76 11.00 -6.17 -2.93
CA GLU A 76 10.32 -7.40 -3.36
C GLU A 76 9.22 -7.77 -2.35
N ALA A 77 8.08 -8.26 -2.85
CA ALA A 77 6.95 -8.63 -2.00
C ALA A 77 7.38 -9.65 -0.93
N GLY A 78 7.19 -9.30 0.35
CA GLY A 78 7.57 -10.14 1.49
C GLY A 78 9.05 -10.08 1.89
N SER A 79 9.89 -9.28 1.22
CA SER A 79 11.32 -9.14 1.57
C SER A 79 11.57 -8.30 2.84
N LEU A 80 10.60 -7.46 3.23
CA LEU A 80 10.66 -6.66 4.45
C LEU A 80 9.55 -7.06 5.43
N PRO A 81 9.83 -7.05 6.75
CA PRO A 81 8.79 -7.18 7.75
C PRO A 81 7.76 -6.05 7.61
N THR A 82 6.50 -6.39 7.74
CA THR A 82 5.36 -5.46 7.70
C THR A 82 4.84 -5.23 9.11
N CYS A 83 3.99 -4.21 9.28
CA CYS A 83 3.25 -4.02 10.54
C CYS A 83 2.48 -5.28 10.93
N GLU A 84 1.98 -6.03 9.95
CA GLU A 84 1.25 -7.27 10.16
C GLU A 84 2.17 -8.43 10.59
N SER A 85 3.36 -8.58 9.98
CA SER A 85 4.24 -9.72 10.25
C SER A 85 5.16 -9.53 11.45
N ALA A 86 5.62 -8.31 11.72
CA ALA A 86 6.51 -7.99 12.84
C ALA A 86 5.82 -7.28 14.00
N GLY A 87 4.61 -6.75 13.78
CA GLY A 87 3.93 -5.89 14.75
C GLY A 87 4.50 -4.48 14.79
N ILE A 88 3.78 -3.61 15.50
CA ILE A 88 4.24 -2.26 15.83
C ILE A 88 4.00 -1.96 17.31
N HIS A 89 4.93 -1.25 17.93
CA HIS A 89 4.74 -0.71 19.26
C HIS A 89 3.81 0.52 19.16
N PRO A 90 2.67 0.58 19.88
CA PRO A 90 1.69 1.67 19.74
C PRO A 90 2.28 3.07 19.97
N SER A 91 3.23 3.20 20.90
CA SER A 91 3.93 4.47 21.13
C SER A 91 4.80 4.92 19.95
N ALA A 92 5.37 3.98 19.17
CA ALA A 92 6.13 4.35 17.97
C ALA A 92 5.20 4.97 16.93
N ALA A 93 3.99 4.43 16.78
CA ALA A 93 2.95 5.01 15.93
C ALA A 93 2.54 6.42 16.40
N GLY A 94 2.34 6.61 17.70
CA GLY A 94 2.03 7.93 18.27
C GLY A 94 3.14 8.96 18.03
N VAL A 95 4.41 8.57 18.19
CA VAL A 95 5.57 9.43 17.93
C VAL A 95 5.68 9.80 16.45
N VAL A 96 5.64 8.81 15.56
CA VAL A 96 5.72 9.01 14.10
C VAL A 96 4.58 9.91 13.62
N ALA A 97 3.34 9.61 14.01
CA ALA A 97 2.18 10.42 13.65
C ALA A 97 2.30 11.87 14.15
N SER A 98 2.81 12.08 15.36
CA SER A 98 3.01 13.44 15.91
C SER A 98 4.01 14.25 15.08
N ILE A 99 5.10 13.61 14.64
CA ILE A 99 6.11 14.24 13.77
C ILE A 99 5.50 14.53 12.38
N GLN A 100 4.72 13.59 11.82
CA GLN A 100 4.03 13.82 10.55
C GLN A 100 3.07 15.01 10.62
N VAL A 101 2.27 15.11 11.68
CA VAL A 101 1.34 16.22 11.91
C VAL A 101 2.10 17.55 12.06
N ALA A 102 3.27 17.55 12.69
CA ALA A 102 4.09 18.75 12.79
C ALA A 102 4.58 19.23 11.40
N HIS A 103 5.03 18.31 10.55
CA HIS A 103 5.39 18.63 9.15
C HIS A 103 4.18 19.11 8.35
N ALA A 104 3.06 18.38 8.45
CA ALA A 104 1.80 18.73 7.81
C ALA A 104 1.34 20.15 8.16
N THR A 105 1.39 20.50 9.45
CA THR A 105 1.01 21.83 9.94
C THR A 105 1.91 22.92 9.37
N ARG A 106 3.23 22.68 9.30
CA ARG A 106 4.18 23.65 8.70
C ARG A 106 3.89 23.88 7.22
N LEU A 107 3.64 22.81 6.47
CA LEU A 107 3.28 22.87 5.06
C LEU A 107 1.95 23.61 4.84
N ALA A 108 0.94 23.32 5.66
CA ALA A 108 -0.36 24.01 5.61
C ALA A 108 -0.27 25.51 5.91
N LEU A 109 0.74 25.92 6.70
CA LEU A 109 1.06 27.33 6.97
C LEU A 109 1.95 27.98 5.89
N GLY A 110 2.24 27.28 4.78
CA GLY A 110 3.09 27.77 3.70
C GLY A 110 4.58 27.85 4.06
N GLN A 111 5.02 27.19 5.13
CA GLN A 111 6.43 27.13 5.48
C GLN A 111 7.11 26.04 4.67
N LEU A 112 8.10 26.41 3.85
CA LEU A 112 8.92 25.45 3.14
C LEU A 112 9.64 24.55 4.14
N ASP A 113 9.42 23.25 4.01
CA ASP A 113 10.17 22.28 4.78
C ASP A 113 11.50 21.94 4.10
N ARG A 114 12.51 21.67 4.92
CA ARG A 114 13.77 21.14 4.40
C ARG A 114 13.56 19.65 4.11
N PRO A 115 13.97 19.16 2.93
CA PRO A 115 13.86 17.74 2.61
C PRO A 115 14.78 16.94 3.53
N ARG A 116 14.18 16.26 4.52
CA ARG A 116 14.91 15.53 5.56
C ARG A 116 14.22 14.23 5.87
N LEU A 117 15.01 13.20 6.14
CA LEU A 117 14.55 11.93 6.70
C LEU A 117 14.83 11.94 8.19
N ILE A 118 13.78 11.84 8.99
CA ILE A 118 13.88 11.58 10.43
C ILE A 118 13.78 10.08 10.61
N ALA A 119 14.82 9.46 11.16
CA ALA A 119 14.83 8.07 11.57
C ALA A 119 14.93 8.01 13.09
N LEU A 120 14.08 7.19 13.71
CA LEU A 120 14.03 7.06 15.17
C LEU A 120 13.82 5.59 15.56
N ASP A 121 14.26 5.24 16.76
CA ASP A 121 13.86 4.02 17.44
C ASP A 121 13.53 4.33 18.89
N ILE A 122 12.27 4.12 19.28
CA ILE A 122 11.78 4.51 20.61
C ILE A 122 12.27 3.60 21.74
N TRP A 123 12.88 2.46 21.42
CA TRP A 123 13.35 1.49 22.40
C TRP A 123 14.81 1.72 22.77
N THR A 124 15.58 2.22 21.82
CA THR A 124 17.02 2.51 21.96
C THR A 124 17.33 3.99 22.15
N ASP A 125 16.31 4.85 22.08
CA ASP A 125 16.45 6.32 22.10
C ASP A 125 17.38 6.86 20.99
N ASP A 126 17.52 6.15 19.87
CA ASP A 126 18.28 6.62 18.70
C ASP A 126 17.41 7.55 17.84
N TRP A 127 17.96 8.71 17.49
CA TRP A 127 17.32 9.72 16.65
C TRP A 127 18.34 10.29 15.67
N ARG A 128 18.02 10.20 14.38
CA ARG A 128 18.87 10.70 13.30
C ARG A 128 18.05 11.54 12.36
N VAL A 129 18.60 12.69 11.99
CA VAL A 129 18.05 13.56 10.96
C VAL A 129 19.08 13.64 9.85
N MET A 130 18.67 13.24 8.66
CA MET A 130 19.53 13.24 7.47
C MET A 130 18.89 14.14 6.42
N ASP A 131 19.68 14.99 5.78
CA ASP A 131 19.21 15.74 4.61
C ASP A 131 19.02 14.77 3.44
N ILE A 132 17.97 15.00 2.65
CA ILE A 132 17.65 14.23 1.45
C ILE A 132 17.86 15.13 0.25
N GLU A 133 18.50 14.60 -0.79
CA GLU A 133 18.72 15.29 -2.05
C GLU A 133 17.97 14.60 -3.19
N ALA A 134 17.49 15.39 -4.15
CA ALA A 134 16.91 14.85 -5.36
C ALA A 134 18.02 14.19 -6.20
N ARG A 135 17.78 12.97 -6.65
CA ARG A 135 18.72 12.28 -7.56
C ARG A 135 18.61 12.91 -8.96
N THR A 136 19.75 13.23 -9.58
CA THR A 136 19.81 13.83 -10.92
C THR A 136 19.00 13.05 -11.95
N GLU A 137 19.09 11.72 -11.92
CA GLU A 137 18.41 10.82 -12.85
C GLU A 137 17.22 10.10 -12.19
N CYS A 138 16.53 10.75 -11.25
CA CYS A 138 15.33 10.16 -10.66
C CYS A 138 14.21 10.07 -11.71
N PRO A 139 13.70 8.87 -12.03
CA PRO A 139 12.65 8.72 -13.03
C PRO A 139 11.34 9.44 -12.65
N SER A 140 11.06 9.60 -11.35
CA SER A 140 9.82 10.23 -10.86
C SER A 140 9.94 11.76 -10.67
N CYS A 141 10.86 12.27 -9.85
CA CYS A 141 10.93 13.72 -9.59
C CYS A 141 11.72 14.53 -10.64
N SER A 142 12.68 13.90 -11.32
CA SER A 142 13.46 14.57 -12.38
C SER A 142 12.94 14.22 -13.78
N GLY A 143 12.14 13.16 -13.89
CA GLY A 143 11.42 12.77 -15.10
C GLY A 143 9.91 12.93 -14.94
N SER A 144 9.19 12.33 -15.89
CA SER A 144 7.72 12.24 -15.88
C SER A 144 7.23 10.80 -15.79
N ASN A 145 8.08 9.88 -15.31
CA ASN A 145 7.66 8.48 -15.16
C ASN A 145 6.70 8.39 -13.97
N ARG A 146 5.49 7.92 -14.26
CA ARG A 146 4.41 7.63 -13.31
C ARG A 146 3.94 6.18 -13.43
N GLU A 147 4.86 5.25 -13.65
CA GLU A 147 4.57 3.83 -13.88
C GLU A 147 3.64 3.21 -12.83
N PHE A 148 3.71 3.66 -11.57
CA PHE A 148 2.85 3.14 -10.51
C PHE A 148 1.41 3.67 -10.59
N LEU A 149 1.16 4.78 -11.30
CA LEU A 149 -0.18 5.23 -11.69
C LEU A 149 -0.68 4.53 -12.96
N GLU A 150 0.18 4.33 -13.95
CA GLU A 150 -0.19 3.85 -15.28
C GLU A 150 -0.43 2.34 -15.31
N GLU A 151 0.46 1.56 -14.68
CA GLU A 151 0.39 0.10 -14.69
C GLU A 151 -0.42 -0.46 -13.52
N GLY A 152 -0.82 0.41 -12.59
CA GLY A 152 -1.31 0.00 -11.29
C GLY A 152 -0.20 -0.54 -10.40
N PRO A 153 -0.49 -0.77 -9.10
CA PRO A 153 0.24 -1.83 -8.42
C PRO A 153 -0.05 -3.10 -9.23
N GLY A 154 0.86 -3.48 -10.13
CA GLY A 154 0.74 -4.73 -10.90
C GLY A 154 0.36 -5.84 -9.92
N GLU A 155 -0.61 -6.69 -10.31
CA GLU A 155 -1.28 -7.71 -9.47
C GLU A 155 -0.61 -7.90 -8.10
N ALA A 156 -1.05 -7.11 -7.11
CA ALA A 156 -0.39 -7.08 -5.83
C ALA A 156 -0.74 -8.38 -5.10
N VAL A 157 0.23 -9.31 -5.11
CA VAL A 157 0.12 -10.57 -4.39
C VAL A 157 0.96 -10.51 -3.14
N THR A 158 0.28 -10.52 -2.00
CA THR A 158 0.91 -10.44 -0.68
C THR A 158 0.71 -11.77 0.03
N SER A 159 1.80 -12.44 0.38
CA SER A 159 1.74 -13.58 1.31
C SER A 159 1.57 -13.04 2.73
N LEU A 160 0.51 -13.47 3.43
CA LEU A 160 0.23 -13.11 4.81
C LEU A 160 0.96 -14.09 5.72
N CYS A 161 2.17 -13.72 6.11
CA CYS A 161 3.03 -14.54 6.97
C CYS A 161 2.31 -14.87 8.29
N GLY A 162 2.18 -16.17 8.59
CA GLY A 162 1.52 -16.67 9.81
C GLY A 162 0.04 -17.05 9.67
N GLN A 163 -0.57 -16.84 8.50
CA GLN A 163 -1.95 -17.26 8.21
C GLN A 163 -2.08 -18.30 7.09
N ASP A 164 -0.96 -18.82 6.57
CA ASP A 164 -0.91 -19.70 5.38
C ASP A 164 -1.87 -19.19 4.29
N ALA A 165 -1.79 -17.90 4.00
CA ALA A 165 -2.72 -17.25 3.10
C ALA A 165 -2.02 -16.26 2.17
N VAL A 166 -2.54 -16.13 0.96
CA VAL A 166 -2.07 -15.20 -0.05
C VAL A 166 -3.23 -14.31 -0.47
N GLN A 167 -3.07 -13.01 -0.30
CA GLN A 167 -4.00 -12.01 -0.80
C GLN A 167 -3.62 -11.61 -2.23
N ILE A 168 -4.61 -11.60 -3.12
CA ILE A 168 -4.48 -11.20 -4.51
C ILE A 168 -5.37 -9.98 -4.72
N ASN A 169 -4.75 -8.85 -5.07
CA ASN A 169 -5.45 -7.65 -5.48
C ASN A 169 -5.26 -7.47 -7.01
N PRO A 170 -6.29 -7.69 -7.83
CA PRO A 170 -6.16 -7.58 -9.27
C PRO A 170 -5.84 -6.14 -9.69
N ALA A 171 -4.98 -5.98 -10.70
CA ALA A 171 -4.56 -4.66 -11.21
C ALA A 171 -5.75 -3.81 -11.71
N ARG A 172 -6.83 -4.45 -12.16
CA ARG A 172 -8.08 -3.80 -12.53
C ARG A 172 -9.18 -4.26 -11.58
N GLN A 173 -9.70 -3.34 -10.77
CA GLN A 173 -10.90 -3.61 -9.97
C GLN A 173 -12.08 -3.90 -10.89
N ALA A 174 -12.77 -5.00 -10.64
CA ALA A 174 -13.96 -5.41 -11.38
C ALA A 174 -15.13 -5.50 -10.40
N SER A 175 -16.32 -5.04 -10.82
CA SER A 175 -17.56 -5.27 -10.07
C SER A 175 -18.02 -6.70 -10.33
N ILE A 176 -17.64 -7.63 -9.45
CA ILE A 176 -18.03 -9.04 -9.55
C ILE A 176 -19.43 -9.24 -8.96
N ASP A 177 -20.32 -9.81 -9.77
CA ASP A 177 -21.60 -10.36 -9.29
C ASP A 177 -21.33 -11.64 -8.49
N LEU A 178 -21.31 -11.50 -7.16
CA LEU A 178 -21.08 -12.62 -6.24
C LEU A 178 -22.22 -13.66 -6.29
N ASP A 179 -23.45 -13.29 -6.66
CA ASP A 179 -24.55 -14.24 -6.78
C ASP A 179 -24.40 -15.11 -8.02
N ALA A 180 -23.98 -14.52 -9.13
CA ALA A 180 -23.61 -15.28 -10.32
C ALA A 180 -22.44 -16.22 -10.03
N ARG A 181 -21.39 -15.72 -9.37
CA ARG A 181 -20.20 -16.53 -9.05
C ARG A 181 -20.51 -17.66 -8.06
N ALA A 182 -21.39 -17.44 -7.09
CA ALA A 182 -21.82 -18.47 -6.15
C ALA A 182 -22.42 -19.69 -6.86
N ARG A 183 -23.33 -19.47 -7.82
CA ARG A 183 -23.97 -20.55 -8.61
C ARG A 183 -22.98 -21.36 -9.44
N GLU A 184 -21.89 -20.74 -9.87
CA GLU A 184 -20.81 -21.44 -10.57
C GLU A 184 -19.98 -22.29 -9.61
N TRP A 185 -19.62 -21.72 -8.46
CA TRP A 185 -18.79 -22.36 -7.44
C TRP A 185 -19.48 -23.52 -6.72
N GLU A 186 -20.82 -23.52 -6.62
CA GLU A 186 -21.60 -24.63 -6.04
C GLU A 186 -21.39 -25.96 -6.78
N LYS A 187 -20.94 -25.93 -8.03
CA LYS A 187 -20.61 -27.13 -8.82
C LYS A 187 -19.23 -27.70 -8.51
N VAL A 188 -18.39 -26.94 -7.82
CA VAL A 188 -16.97 -27.22 -7.62
C VAL A 188 -16.69 -27.63 -6.18
N GLY A 189 -17.30 -26.95 -5.21
CA GLY A 189 -17.03 -27.16 -3.79
C GLY A 189 -18.12 -26.56 -2.89
N GLN A 190 -17.84 -26.49 -1.59
CA GLN A 190 -18.77 -25.87 -0.65
C GLN A 190 -18.69 -24.35 -0.76
N VAL A 191 -19.83 -23.70 -0.93
CA VAL A 191 -19.91 -22.25 -1.08
C VAL A 191 -20.66 -21.65 0.10
N SER A 192 -20.12 -20.57 0.66
CA SER A 192 -20.81 -19.80 1.69
C SER A 192 -20.69 -18.30 1.42
N ARG A 193 -21.73 -17.55 1.78
CA ARG A 193 -21.74 -16.09 1.69
C ARG A 193 -21.61 -15.48 3.07
N ARG A 194 -20.67 -14.54 3.23
CA ARG A 194 -20.40 -13.85 4.50
C ARG A 194 -20.32 -12.34 4.24
N GLY A 195 -21.47 -11.67 4.22
CA GLY A 195 -21.55 -10.23 3.95
C GLY A 195 -21.07 -9.88 2.52
N PRO A 196 -20.07 -8.99 2.35
CA PRO A 196 -19.56 -8.59 1.04
C PRO A 196 -18.61 -9.63 0.41
N MET A 197 -18.53 -10.84 0.97
CA MET A 197 -17.58 -11.87 0.61
C MET A 197 -18.27 -13.18 0.25
N LEU A 198 -17.76 -13.82 -0.79
CA LEU A 198 -18.10 -15.18 -1.21
C LEU A 198 -16.92 -16.11 -0.90
N VAL A 199 -17.18 -17.24 -0.27
CA VAL A 199 -16.15 -18.22 0.09
C VAL A 199 -16.40 -19.53 -0.66
N LEU A 200 -15.39 -20.00 -1.38
CA LEU A 200 -15.31 -21.36 -1.92
C LEU A 200 -14.32 -22.17 -1.08
N ASP A 201 -14.81 -23.24 -0.47
CA ASP A 201 -14.04 -24.20 0.31
C ASP A 201 -13.80 -25.48 -0.53
N LEU A 202 -12.52 -25.82 -0.69
CA LEU A 202 -12.03 -26.99 -1.43
C LEU A 202 -11.39 -28.03 -0.49
N GLY A 203 -11.58 -27.90 0.82
CA GLY A 203 -10.96 -28.76 1.84
C GLY A 203 -9.67 -28.15 2.37
N ASP A 204 -8.55 -28.45 1.72
CA ASP A 204 -7.22 -28.00 2.19
C ASP A 204 -6.98 -26.51 1.90
N VAL A 205 -7.76 -25.93 0.99
CA VAL A 205 -7.63 -24.54 0.53
C VAL A 205 -9.00 -23.90 0.42
N SER A 206 -9.09 -22.60 0.75
CA SER A 206 -10.30 -21.80 0.54
C SER A 206 -10.01 -20.48 -0.16
N ILE A 207 -10.95 -20.04 -1.00
CA ILE A 207 -10.87 -18.78 -1.75
C ILE A 207 -11.97 -17.85 -1.25
N HIS A 208 -11.57 -16.68 -0.74
CA HIS A 208 -12.44 -15.66 -0.17
C HIS A 208 -12.46 -14.47 -1.13
N LEU A 209 -13.53 -14.33 -1.91
CA LEU A 209 -13.67 -13.34 -2.98
C LEU A 209 -14.54 -12.16 -2.53
N PHE A 210 -14.09 -10.94 -2.85
CA PHE A 210 -14.82 -9.70 -2.63
C PHE A 210 -15.47 -9.18 -3.92
N THR A 211 -16.47 -8.29 -3.78
CA THR A 211 -17.14 -7.63 -4.92
C THR A 211 -16.20 -6.85 -5.83
N THR A 212 -15.04 -6.41 -5.34
CA THR A 212 -14.03 -5.65 -6.09
C THR A 212 -13.09 -6.52 -6.93
N GLY A 213 -13.22 -7.85 -6.84
CA GLY A 213 -12.31 -8.81 -7.45
C GLY A 213 -11.11 -9.17 -6.59
N ARG A 214 -10.86 -8.45 -5.48
CA ARG A 214 -9.88 -8.87 -4.46
C ARG A 214 -10.20 -10.28 -3.99
N ALA A 215 -9.19 -11.13 -3.82
CA ALA A 215 -9.34 -12.45 -3.25
C ALA A 215 -8.29 -12.74 -2.17
N LEU A 216 -8.67 -13.56 -1.19
CA LEU A 216 -7.78 -14.12 -0.20
C LEU A 216 -7.81 -15.64 -0.32
N VAL A 217 -6.68 -16.24 -0.68
CA VAL A 217 -6.52 -17.70 -0.80
C VAL A 217 -5.88 -18.19 0.48
N LYS A 218 -6.60 -18.98 1.29
CA LYS A 218 -6.09 -19.58 2.53
C LYS A 218 -5.76 -21.05 2.33
N GLY A 219 -4.77 -21.57 3.07
CA GLY A 219 -4.25 -22.93 2.93
C GLY A 219 -2.97 -23.02 2.08
N THR A 220 -2.36 -21.89 1.71
CA THR A 220 -1.09 -21.82 1.01
C THR A 220 -0.37 -20.50 1.25
N ALA A 221 0.94 -20.55 1.45
CA ALA A 221 1.82 -19.38 1.44
C ALA A 221 2.49 -19.17 0.07
N GLU A 222 2.31 -20.12 -0.87
CA GLU A 222 2.94 -20.09 -2.20
C GLU A 222 2.15 -19.21 -3.17
N VAL A 223 2.75 -18.09 -3.55
CA VAL A 223 2.18 -17.10 -4.49
C VAL A 223 1.77 -17.74 -5.82
N ALA A 224 2.59 -18.63 -6.38
CA ALA A 224 2.31 -19.27 -7.66
C ALA A 224 1.05 -20.15 -7.61
N MET A 225 0.87 -20.91 -6.52
CA MET A 225 -0.31 -21.74 -6.30
C MET A 225 -1.56 -20.86 -6.14
N ALA A 226 -1.46 -19.80 -5.34
CA ALA A 226 -2.56 -18.86 -5.13
C ALA A 226 -3.01 -18.19 -6.43
N LYS A 227 -2.07 -17.72 -7.27
CA LYS A 227 -2.37 -17.14 -8.60
C LYS A 227 -3.06 -18.15 -9.53
N SER A 228 -2.61 -19.40 -9.53
CA SER A 228 -3.22 -20.47 -10.32
C SER A 228 -4.67 -20.74 -9.92
N LEU A 229 -4.94 -20.80 -8.61
CA LEU A 229 -6.29 -20.97 -8.07
C LEU A 229 -7.18 -19.76 -8.37
N TYR A 230 -6.66 -18.56 -8.20
CA TYR A 230 -7.38 -17.32 -8.53
C TYR A 230 -7.74 -17.27 -10.02
N THR A 231 -6.79 -17.53 -10.91
CA THR A 231 -7.05 -17.57 -12.36
C THR A 231 -8.09 -18.62 -12.71
N ARG A 232 -8.03 -19.80 -12.07
CA ARG A 232 -8.95 -20.91 -12.34
C ARG A 232 -10.39 -20.64 -11.89
N TYR A 233 -10.57 -19.99 -10.75
CA TYR A 233 -11.90 -19.88 -10.11
C TYR A 233 -12.49 -18.48 -10.11
N VAL A 234 -11.66 -17.44 -10.24
CA VAL A 234 -12.07 -16.03 -10.26
C VAL A 234 -11.83 -15.42 -11.64
N GLY A 235 -10.74 -15.81 -12.30
CA GLY A 235 -10.43 -15.41 -13.68
C GLY A 235 -11.56 -15.74 -14.65
N ASN A 236 -11.70 -14.91 -15.69
CA ASN A 236 -12.66 -15.13 -16.78
C ASN A 236 -12.30 -16.36 -17.62
#